data_AF-A0A1J4UQU7-F1
#
_entry.id   AF-A0A1J4UQU7-F1
#
_cell.length_a   1.000
_cell.length_b   1.000
_cell.length_c   1.000
_cell.angle_alpha   90.00
_cell.angle_beta   90.00
_cell.angle_gamma   90.00
#
_symmetry.space_group_name_H-M   'P 1'
#
loop_
_entity.id
_entity.type
_entity.pdbx_description
1 polymer ?
#
loop_
_entity_poly.entity_id
_entity_poly.type
_entity_poly.pdbx_seq_one_letter_code
_entity_poly.pdbx_strand_id
1 'polypeptide(L)' 'MPGHILKCGKCGAVVRVGYPSLAVDYAEGFGRTESREQLVEDFFELNPGVLRDEPEKCPKCGAPRKEMAAIHSYL' A
#
# COMPACT_ATOMS: atom_id res chain seq x y z
N MET A 1 4.84 6.69 5.15
CA MET A 1 3.62 6.29 4.42
C MET A 1 3.23 4.92 4.93
N PRO A 2 2.02 4.75 5.47
CA PRO A 2 1.60 3.52 6.12
C PRO A 2 1.50 2.38 5.11
N GLY A 3 2.39 1.39 5.21
CA GLY A 3 2.52 0.37 4.18
C GLY A 3 3.90 -0.28 4.12
N HIS A 4 4.08 -1.16 3.14
CA HIS A 4 5.39 -1.67 2.76
C HIS A 4 5.62 -1.53 1.25
N ILE A 5 6.87 -1.60 0.86
CA ILE A 5 7.29 -1.47 -0.53
C ILE A 5 7.81 -2.80 -1.04
N LEU A 6 7.22 -3.29 -2.13
CA LEU A 6 7.69 -4.46 -2.86
C LEU A 6 8.50 -4.04 -4.09
N LYS A 7 9.66 -4.66 -4.31
CA LYS A 7 10.44 -4.54 -5.54
C LYS A 7 10.39 -5.85 -6.32
N CYS A 8 9.96 -5.78 -7.57
CA CYS A 8 9.99 -6.92 -8.47
C CYS A 8 11.44 -7.24 -8.87
N GLY A 9 11.88 -8.47 -8.62
CA GLY A 9 13.20 -8.96 -9.01
C GLY A 9 13.39 -9.10 -10.52
N LYS A 10 12.30 -9.26 -11.28
CA LYS A 10 12.36 -9.44 -12.75
C LYS A 10 12.50 -8.12 -13.51
N CYS A 11 11.66 -7.13 -13.20
CA CYS A 11 11.59 -5.88 -13.98
C CYS A 11 11.97 -4.62 -13.18
N GLY A 12 12.32 -4.77 -11.89
CA GLY A 12 12.67 -3.67 -11.01
C GLY A 12 11.52 -2.77 -10.58
N ALA A 13 10.27 -3.06 -10.98
CA ALA A 13 9.11 -2.27 -10.58
C ALA A 13 8.98 -2.18 -9.06
N VAL A 14 8.68 -0.98 -8.59
CA VAL A 14 8.41 -0.69 -7.18
C VAL A 14 6.90 -0.58 -7.01
N VAL A 15 6.35 -1.34 -6.08
CA VAL A 15 4.92 -1.38 -5.76
C VAL A 15 4.76 -0.98 -4.29
N ARG A 16 3.88 -0.03 -4.02
CA ARG A 16 3.54 0.41 -2.66
C ARG A 16 2.25 -0.29 -2.26
N VAL A 17 2.23 -0.93 -1.10
CA VAL A 17 1.04 -1.57 -0.54
C VAL A 17 0.72 -0.88 0.78
N GLY A 18 -0.51 -0.38 0.93
CA GLY A 18 -0.94 0.39 2.09
C GLY A 18 -1.58 -0.49 3.16
N TYR A 19 -1.40 -0.14 4.44
CA TYR A 19 -2.09 -0.81 5.55
C TYR A 19 -3.33 0.00 5.96
N PRO A 20 -4.56 -0.55 5.82
CA PRO A 20 -5.79 0.16 6.17
C PRO A 20 -5.83 0.66 7.63
N SER A 21 -5.30 -0.13 8.57
CA SER A 21 -5.25 0.26 9.99
C SER A 21 -4.47 1.56 10.21
N LEU A 22 -3.30 1.68 9.58
CA LEU A 22 -2.44 2.85 9.73
C LEU A 22 -2.93 4.07 8.93
N ALA A 23 -3.74 3.87 7.88
CA ALA A 23 -4.45 4.97 7.21
C ALA A 23 -5.46 5.64 8.15
N VAL A 24 -6.13 4.83 8.98
CA VAL A 24 -7.04 5.32 10.02
C VAL A 24 -6.28 6.04 11.12
N ASP A 25 -5.20 5.44 11.66
CA ASP A 25 -4.40 6.07 12.71
C ASP A 25 -3.82 7.42 12.26
N TYR A 26 -3.39 7.51 10.99
CA TYR A 26 -2.94 8.76 10.38
C TYR A 26 -4.07 9.79 10.35
N ALA A 27 -5.25 9.44 9.82
CA ALA A 27 -6.39 10.33 9.72
C ALA A 27 -6.90 10.82 11.09
N GLU A 28 -7.02 9.93 12.06
CA GLU A 28 -7.40 10.28 13.45
C GLU A 28 -6.38 11.25 14.06
N GLY A 29 -5.09 11.09 13.76
CA GLY A 29 -4.03 12.03 14.15
C GLY A 29 -4.17 13.45 13.59
N PHE A 30 -4.91 13.64 12.48
CA PHE A 30 -5.27 14.97 11.94
C PHE A 30 -6.63 15.47 12.44
N GLY A 31 -7.25 14.80 13.41
CA GLY A 31 -8.55 15.19 13.96
C GLY A 31 -9.72 14.89 13.03
N ARG A 32 -9.55 13.96 12.09
CA ARG A 32 -10.65 13.43 11.27
C ARG A 32 -11.58 12.58 12.14
N THR A 33 -12.88 12.67 11.90
CA THR A 33 -13.93 12.05 12.73
C THR A 33 -14.90 11.18 11.93
N GLU A 34 -14.62 10.98 10.65
CA GLU A 34 -15.37 10.11 9.76
C GLU A 34 -15.25 8.63 10.18
N SER A 35 -16.09 7.75 9.61
CA SER A 35 -15.99 6.32 9.90
C SER A 35 -14.67 5.74 9.42
N ARG A 36 -14.20 4.67 10.07
CA ARG A 36 -12.95 3.99 9.71
C ARG A 36 -12.96 3.56 8.24
N GLU A 37 -14.10 3.08 7.75
CA GLU A 37 -14.30 2.67 6.36
C GLU A 37 -14.13 3.87 5.41
N GLN A 38 -14.73 5.02 5.72
CA GLN A 38 -14.58 6.23 4.91
C GLN A 38 -13.13 6.71 4.89
N LEU A 39 -12.45 6.70 6.03
CA LEU A 39 -11.03 7.09 6.12
C LEU A 39 -10.12 6.20 5.28
N VAL A 40 -10.42 4.90 5.23
CA VAL A 40 -9.70 3.95 4.38
C VAL A 40 -9.97 4.22 2.90
N GLU A 41 -11.22 4.42 2.49
CA GLU A 41 -11.56 4.73 1.10
C GLU A 41 -10.89 6.02 0.63
N ASP A 42 -11.06 7.11 1.38
CA ASP A 42 -10.45 8.40 1.08
C ASP A 42 -8.92 8.30 0.95
N PHE A 43 -8.28 7.49 1.80
CA PHE A 43 -6.84 7.28 1.73
C PHE A 43 -6.42 6.69 0.37
N PHE A 44 -7.12 5.67 -0.13
CA PHE A 44 -6.77 5.05 -1.41
C PHE A 44 -7.16 5.91 -2.61
N GLU A 45 -8.26 6.67 -2.54
CA GLU A 45 -8.62 7.66 -3.57
C GLU A 45 -7.55 8.76 -3.69
N LEU A 46 -7.03 9.25 -2.57
CA LEU A 46 -5.99 10.27 -2.53
C LEU A 46 -4.59 9.72 -2.86
N ASN A 47 -4.40 8.39 -2.87
CA ASN A 47 -3.11 7.74 -3.11
C ASN A 47 -3.20 6.64 -4.19
N PRO A 48 -3.47 6.99 -5.47
CA PRO A 48 -3.69 6.02 -6.55
C PRO A 48 -2.48 5.12 -6.88
N GLY A 49 -1.29 5.44 -6.37
CA GLY A 49 -0.09 4.62 -6.51
C GLY A 49 0.12 3.60 -5.39
N VAL A 50 -0.82 3.50 -4.44
CA VAL A 50 -0.77 2.58 -3.30
C VAL A 50 -1.86 1.53 -3.48
N LEU A 51 -1.46 0.26 -3.51
CA LEU A 51 -2.38 -0.86 -3.58
C LEU A 51 -2.99 -1.14 -2.21
N ARG A 52 -4.27 -1.49 -2.18
CA ARG A 52 -4.96 -1.93 -0.96
C ARG A 52 -4.48 -3.30 -0.51
N ASP A 53 -4.35 -4.21 -1.45
CA ASP A 53 -3.96 -5.59 -1.21
C ASP A 53 -2.59 -5.87 -1.84
N GLU A 54 -1.85 -6.79 -1.24
CA GLU A 54 -0.62 -7.28 -1.86
C GLU A 54 -0.94 -7.96 -3.21
N PRO A 55 -0.20 -7.64 -4.28
CA PRO A 55 -0.49 -8.21 -5.58
C PRO A 55 0.09 -9.62 -5.71
N GLU A 56 -0.72 -10.57 -6.19
CA GLU A 56 -0.28 -11.94 -6.51
C GLU A 56 0.75 -12.00 -7.66
N LYS A 57 0.79 -10.96 -8.50
CA LYS A 57 1.73 -10.81 -9.61
C LYS A 57 2.18 -9.36 -9.74
N CYS A 58 3.40 -9.14 -10.21
CA CYS A 58 3.90 -7.82 -10.52
C CYS A 58 2.99 -7.15 -11.57
N PRO A 59 2.37 -5.99 -11.28
CA PRO A 59 1.43 -5.33 -12.18
C PRO A 59 2.09 -4.81 -13.47
N LYS A 60 3.44 -4.70 -13.49
CA LYS A 60 4.20 -4.26 -14.67
C LYS A 60 4.56 -5.39 -15.63
N CYS A 61 4.92 -6.57 -15.12
CA CYS A 61 5.51 -7.63 -15.96
C CYS A 61 4.92 -9.03 -15.75
N GLY A 62 3.94 -9.18 -14.86
CA GLY A 62 3.27 -10.45 -14.59
C GLY A 62 4.09 -11.49 -13.82
N ALA A 63 5.30 -11.15 -13.36
CA ALA A 63 6.11 -12.05 -12.52
C ALA A 63 5.34 -12.42 -11.24
N PRO A 64 5.41 -13.67 -10.75
CA PRO A 64 4.70 -14.09 -9.54
C PRO A 64 5.22 -13.37 -8.29
N ARG A 65 4.36 -13.20 -7.27
CA ARG A 65 4.66 -12.54 -5.98
C ARG A 65 5.92 -13.05 -5.28
N LYS A 66 6.24 -14.34 -5.45
CA LYS A 66 7.48 -14.96 -4.91
C LYS A 66 8.77 -14.36 -5.46
N GLU A 67 8.70 -13.67 -6.60
CA GLU A 67 9.82 -12.96 -7.23
C GLU A 67 9.83 -11.46 -6.85
N MET A 68 8.99 -11.04 -5.89
CA MET A 68 8.96 -9.69 -5.35
C MET A 68 9.47 -9.68 -3.91
N ALA A 69 10.42 -8.79 -3.62
CA ALA A 69 11.02 -8.64 -2.29
C ALA A 69 10.49 -7.39 -1.60
N ALA A 70 10.18 -7.48 -0.30
CA ALA A 70 9.95 -6.29 0.51
C ALA A 70 11.28 -5.56 0.70
N ILE A 71 11.36 -4.30 0.29
CA ILE A 71 12.59 -3.51 0.34
C ILE A 71 12.59 -2.41 1.39
N HIS A 72 11.41 -2.05 1.90
CA HIS A 72 11.25 -1.16 3.06
C HIS A 72 9.95 -1.55 3.78
N SER A 73 10.07 -1.98 5.04
CA SER A 73 9.00 -1.94 6.01
C SER A 73 9.34 -0.83 7.00
N TYR A 74 8.57 0.25 7.00
CA TYR A 74 8.57 1.15 8.14
C TYR A 74 7.34 0.78 8.96
N LEU A 75 7.58 0.33 10.19
CA LEU A 75 6.53 0.15 11.21
C LEU A 75 5.80 1.47 11.44
#